data_AF-A0A537I8J9-F1
#
_entry.id   AF-A0A537I8J9-F1
#
_cell.length_a   1.000
_cell.length_b   1.000
_cell.length_c   1.000
_cell.angle_alpha   90.00
_cell.angle_beta   90.00
_cell.angle_gamma   90.00
#
_symmetry.space_group_name_H-M   'P 1'
#
loop_
_entity.id
_entity.type
_entity.pdbx_description
1 polymer ?
#
loop_
_entity_poly.entity_id
_entity_poly.type
_entity_poly.pdbx_seq_one_letter_code
_entity_poly.pdbx_strand_id
1 'polypeptide(L)'
;MISALLISLVIAVPIGIISAIKQYSRLDYTVTAFSFVGLSVPSFWLGLMVIIFFAVLPKGWHDFNGMAWMPYLPPGGITDIDQEGNVLNRAYHLVLPVSVLAFINIANWSRFIRASMLEVLRQDYVRTAWAKGLRMHAIV
;
A
#
# COMPACT_ATOMS: atom_id res chain seq x y z
N MET A 1 13.38 1.33 -2.73
CA MET A 1 12.99 -0.06 -2.38
C MET A 1 12.68 -0.22 -0.90
N ILE A 2 13.60 0.10 0.02
CA ILE A 2 13.37 -0.02 1.47
C ILE A 2 12.15 0.78 1.94
N SER A 3 11.99 2.03 1.48
CA SER A 3 10.84 2.86 1.87
C SER A 3 9.49 2.24 1.46
N ALA A 4 9.40 1.68 0.25
CA ALA A 4 8.20 1.00 -0.21
C ALA A 4 7.91 -0.27 0.60
N LEU A 5 8.94 -1.03 0.95
CA LEU A 5 8.82 -2.20 1.81
C LEU A 5 8.29 -1.81 3.18
N LEU A 6 8.90 -0.83 3.84
CA LEU A 6 8.46 -0.36 5.17
C LEU A 6 7.01 0.11 5.16
N ILE A 7 6.66 1.00 4.22
CA ILE A 7 5.28 1.49 4.08
C ILE A 7 4.32 0.32 3.81
N SER A 8 4.72 -0.61 2.94
CA SER A 8 3.88 -1.76 2.62
C SER A 8 3.64 -2.66 3.82
N LEU A 9 4.64 -2.91 4.67
CA LEU A 9 4.48 -3.74 5.86
C LEU A 9 3.61 -3.05 6.91
N VAL A 10 3.84 -1.75 7.14
CA VAL A 10 3.05 -0.94 8.10
C VAL A 10 1.56 -0.98 7.75
N ILE A 11 1.22 -1.06 6.45
CA ILE A 11 -0.17 -1.13 5.99
C ILE A 11 -0.67 -2.58 5.89
N ALA A 12 0.13 -3.48 5.33
CA ALA A 12 -0.28 -4.85 5.04
C ALA A 12 -0.47 -5.69 6.30
N VAL A 13 0.36 -5.49 7.33
CA VAL A 13 0.26 -6.20 8.63
C VAL A 13 -1.10 -5.98 9.29
N PRO A 14 -1.51 -4.73 9.61
CA PRO A 14 -2.80 -4.51 10.25
C PRO A 14 -3.97 -4.92 9.35
N ILE A 15 -3.89 -4.66 8.04
CA ILE A 15 -4.96 -5.06 7.11
C ILE A 15 -5.11 -6.58 7.06
N GLY A 16 -4.01 -7.32 6.95
CA GLY A 16 -4.00 -8.78 6.92
C GLY A 16 -4.51 -9.40 8.22
N ILE A 17 -4.08 -8.87 9.37
CA ILE A 17 -4.55 -9.29 10.69
C ILE A 17 -6.05 -9.03 10.85
N ILE A 18 -6.51 -7.79 10.59
CA ILE A 18 -7.93 -7.42 10.74
C ILE A 18 -8.82 -8.25 9.81
N SER A 19 -8.36 -8.48 8.58
CA SER A 19 -9.05 -9.32 7.60
C SER A 19 -9.19 -10.78 8.07
N ALA A 20 -8.14 -11.34 8.69
CA ALA A 20 -8.19 -12.69 9.25
C ALA A 20 -9.07 -12.80 10.49
N ILE A 21 -9.01 -11.83 11.41
CA ILE A 21 -9.85 -11.79 12.61
C ILE A 21 -11.34 -11.69 12.24
N LYS A 22 -11.66 -10.90 11.21
CA LYS A 22 -13.03 -10.71 10.70
C LYS A 22 -13.25 -11.50 9.41
N GLN A 23 -12.89 -12.78 9.42
CA GLN A 23 -13.04 -13.67 8.28
C GLN A 23 -14.49 -13.64 7.73
N TYR A 24 -14.64 -13.60 6.41
CA TYR A 24 -15.93 -13.50 5.70
C TYR A 24 -16.72 -12.21 5.93
N SER A 25 -16.12 -11.19 6.55
CA SER A 25 -16.72 -9.86 6.64
C SER A 25 -16.58 -9.08 5.33
N ARG A 26 -17.34 -7.98 5.18
CA ARG A 26 -17.19 -7.05 4.05
C ARG A 26 -15.75 -6.52 3.91
N LEU A 27 -15.03 -6.35 5.03
CA LEU A 27 -13.63 -5.93 5.03
C LEU A 27 -12.73 -7.01 4.42
N ASP A 28 -12.94 -8.27 4.78
CA ASP A 28 -12.18 -9.39 4.23
C ASP A 28 -12.37 -9.51 2.70
N TYR A 29 -13.63 -9.46 2.24
CA TYR A 29 -13.94 -9.50 0.81
C TYR A 29 -13.35 -8.32 0.04
N THR A 30 -13.42 -7.10 0.56
CA THR A 30 -12.87 -5.91 -0.12
C THR A 30 -11.35 -5.97 -0.19
N VAL A 31 -10.66 -6.26 0.91
CA VAL A 31 -9.20 -6.43 0.95
C VAL A 31 -8.75 -7.52 -0.02
N THR A 32 -9.45 -8.65 -0.04
CA THR A 32 -9.14 -9.77 -0.92
C THR A 32 -9.32 -9.38 -2.40
N ALA A 33 -10.43 -8.71 -2.75
CA ALA A 33 -10.69 -8.24 -4.11
C ALA A 33 -9.62 -7.22 -4.58
N PHE A 34 -9.30 -6.22 -3.75
CA PHE A 34 -8.23 -5.26 -4.06
C PHE A 34 -6.87 -5.93 -4.21
N SER A 35 -6.56 -6.91 -3.36
CA SER A 35 -5.32 -7.67 -3.47
C SER A 35 -5.26 -8.44 -4.79
N PHE A 36 -6.35 -9.07 -5.23
CA PHE A 36 -6.39 -9.74 -6.53
C PHE A 36 -6.15 -8.79 -7.70
N VAL A 37 -6.76 -7.59 -7.67
CA VAL A 37 -6.50 -6.55 -8.68
C VAL A 37 -5.01 -6.19 -8.68
N GLY A 38 -4.44 -5.89 -7.52
CA GLY A 38 -3.03 -5.50 -7.41
C GLY A 38 -2.04 -6.58 -7.85
N LEU A 39 -2.38 -7.86 -7.65
CA LEU A 39 -1.57 -9.00 -8.09
C LEU A 39 -1.69 -9.31 -9.58
N SER A 40 -2.83 -8.99 -10.19
CA SER A 40 -3.12 -9.32 -11.59
C SER A 40 -2.61 -8.26 -12.56
N VAL A 41 -2.37 -7.03 -12.09
CA VAL A 41 -1.88 -5.94 -12.91
C VAL A 41 -0.35 -5.98 -13.00
N PRO A 42 0.25 -5.98 -14.21
CA PRO A 42 1.70 -5.92 -14.36
C PRO A 42 2.30 -4.65 -13.72
N SER A 43 3.37 -4.81 -12.95
CA SER A 43 4.01 -3.72 -12.20
C SER A 43 4.48 -2.57 -13.07
N PHE A 44 5.08 -2.88 -14.22
CA PHE A 44 5.55 -1.89 -15.18
C PHE A 44 4.37 -1.07 -15.75
N TRP A 45 3.25 -1.73 -16.05
CA TRP A 45 2.07 -1.09 -16.63
C TRP A 45 1.44 -0.15 -15.61
N LEU A 46 1.30 -0.59 -14.36
CA LEU A 46 0.79 0.25 -13.28
C LEU A 46 1.69 1.47 -13.05
N GLY A 47 3.01 1.28 -13.08
CA GLY A 47 3.97 2.38 -13.00
C GLY A 47 3.81 3.40 -14.13
N LEU A 48 3.68 2.93 -15.39
CA LEU A 48 3.44 3.81 -16.54
C LEU A 48 2.12 4.58 -16.41
N MET A 49 1.04 3.91 -15.99
CA MET A 49 -0.26 4.56 -15.82
C MET A 49 -0.22 5.64 -14.73
N VAL A 50 0.45 5.35 -13.61
CA VAL A 50 0.64 6.31 -12.51
C VAL A 50 1.48 7.51 -12.97
N ILE A 51 2.54 7.29 -13.76
CA ILE A 51 3.34 8.38 -14.34
C ILE A 51 2.49 9.23 -15.29
N ILE A 52 1.74 8.62 -16.20
CA ILE A 52 0.88 9.38 -17.13
C ILE A 52 -0.11 10.23 -16.35
N PHE A 53 -0.76 9.65 -15.34
CA PHE A 53 -1.80 10.33 -14.59
C PHE A 53 -1.30 11.47 -13.70
N PHE A 54 -0.17 11.29 -13.01
CA PHE A 54 0.31 12.25 -12.02
C PHE A 54 1.49 13.12 -12.47
N ALA A 55 2.26 12.70 -13.48
CA ALA A 55 3.38 13.48 -13.99
C ALA A 55 3.07 14.15 -15.33
N VAL A 56 2.33 13.49 -16.22
CA VAL A 56 2.14 13.98 -17.60
C VAL A 56 0.84 14.78 -17.77
N LEU A 57 -0.30 14.20 -17.39
CA LEU A 57 -1.62 14.84 -17.53
C LEU A 57 -1.71 16.21 -16.83
N PRO A 58 -1.20 16.39 -15.59
CA PRO A 58 -1.32 17.68 -14.92
C PRO A 58 -0.54 18.76 -15.67
N LYS A 59 0.68 18.45 -16.14
CA LYS A 59 1.48 19.40 -16.91
C LYS A 59 0.77 19.82 -18.19
N GLY A 60 0.26 18.86 -18.97
CA GLY A 60 -0.51 19.16 -20.18
C GLY A 60 -1.79 19.95 -19.88
N TRP A 61 -2.53 19.61 -18.84
CA TRP A 61 -3.82 20.26 -18.56
C TRP A 61 -3.68 21.63 -17.91
N HIS A 62 -2.61 21.86 -17.13
CA HIS A 62 -2.25 23.20 -16.64
C HIS A 62 -1.92 24.12 -17.80
N ASP A 63 -1.10 23.67 -18.75
CA ASP A 63 -0.69 24.46 -19.92
C ASP A 63 -1.84 24.73 -20.90
N PHE A 64 -2.77 23.79 -21.08
CA PHE A 64 -3.87 23.90 -22.05
C PHE A 64 -5.18 24.52 -21.52
N ASN A 65 -5.56 24.28 -20.25
CA ASN A 65 -6.88 24.66 -19.71
C ASN A 65 -6.81 25.50 -18.43
N GLY A 66 -5.61 25.85 -17.93
CA GLY A 66 -5.45 26.60 -16.67
C GLY A 66 -5.93 25.81 -15.45
N MET A 67 -5.99 24.48 -15.55
CA MET A 67 -6.61 23.59 -14.57
C MET A 67 -5.69 23.35 -13.37
N ALA A 68 -5.45 24.42 -12.59
CA ALA A 68 -4.35 24.51 -11.64
C ALA A 68 -4.49 23.63 -10.39
N TRP A 69 -5.65 23.01 -10.17
CA TRP A 69 -5.94 22.25 -8.96
C TRP A 69 -5.30 20.85 -8.94
N MET A 70 -4.81 20.34 -10.08
CA MET A 70 -4.24 19.00 -10.12
C MET A 70 -2.74 19.03 -9.77
N PRO A 71 -2.30 18.36 -8.69
CA PRO A 71 -0.90 18.37 -8.26
C PRO A 71 -0.02 17.56 -9.21
N TYR A 72 1.06 18.17 -9.69
CA TYR A 72 2.10 17.49 -10.47
C TYR A 72 3.03 16.71 -9.54
N LEU A 73 3.27 15.42 -9.79
CA LEU A 73 4.25 14.63 -9.04
C LEU A 73 5.43 14.21 -9.95
N PRO A 74 6.69 14.34 -9.51
CA PRO A 74 7.84 13.95 -10.30
C PRO A 74 7.82 12.44 -10.59
N PRO A 75 8.02 12.02 -11.86
CA PRO A 75 8.00 10.61 -12.24
C PRO A 75 9.22 9.83 -11.70
N GLY A 76 10.29 10.54 -11.35
CA GLY A 76 11.52 10.01 -10.79
C GLY A 76 12.60 11.09 -10.69
N GLY A 77 13.74 10.77 -10.06
CA GLY A 77 14.83 11.72 -9.81
C GLY A 77 15.23 11.76 -8.34
N ILE A 78 16.34 12.44 -8.01
CA ILE A 78 16.87 12.55 -6.65
C ILE A 78 16.52 13.90 -6.01
N THR A 79 16.60 14.98 -6.80
CA THR A 79 16.31 16.37 -6.45
C THR A 79 16.07 17.16 -7.74
N ASP A 80 15.34 18.27 -7.66
CA ASP A 80 15.39 19.28 -8.71
C ASP A 80 16.79 19.90 -8.80
N ILE A 81 17.17 20.34 -10.00
CA ILE A 81 18.52 20.86 -10.33
C ILE A 81 18.92 22.04 -9.42
N ASP A 82 17.94 22.79 -8.88
CA ASP A 82 18.18 24.00 -8.08
C ASP A 82 18.19 23.77 -6.54
N GLN A 83 17.90 22.56 -6.05
CA GLN A 83 17.70 22.29 -4.60
C GLN A 83 18.39 21.01 -4.10
N GLU A 84 19.67 20.83 -4.43
CA GLU A 84 20.46 19.60 -4.20
C GLU A 84 20.60 19.15 -2.72
N GLY A 85 20.13 19.93 -1.74
CA GLY A 85 20.21 19.60 -0.30
C GLY A 85 18.86 19.41 0.42
N ASN A 86 17.72 19.62 -0.25
CA ASN A 86 16.43 19.65 0.44
C ASN A 86 15.84 18.24 0.62
N VAL A 87 15.84 17.75 1.86
CA VAL A 87 15.26 16.45 2.24
C VAL A 87 13.77 16.33 1.87
N LEU A 88 13.03 17.44 1.91
CA LEU A 88 11.61 17.46 1.56
C LEU A 88 11.41 17.27 0.05
N ASN A 89 12.27 17.88 -0.77
CA ASN A 89 12.22 17.71 -2.21
C ASN A 89 12.54 16.27 -2.63
N ARG A 90 13.54 15.67 -1.99
CA ARG A 90 13.86 14.25 -2.19
C ARG A 90 12.69 13.34 -1.79
N ALA A 91 12.01 13.63 -0.68
CA ALA A 91 10.83 12.86 -0.28
C ALA A 91 9.70 12.96 -1.33
N TYR A 92 9.50 14.14 -1.91
CA TYR A 92 8.50 14.38 -2.96
C TYR A 92 8.75 13.55 -4.23
N HIS A 93 10.01 13.48 -4.68
CA HIS A 93 10.43 12.67 -5.82
C HIS A 93 10.26 11.16 -5.61
N LEU A 94 10.20 10.72 -4.36
CA LEU A 94 10.00 9.31 -4.02
C LEU A 94 8.54 8.89 -4.00
N VAL A 95 7.58 9.82 -3.93
CA VAL A 95 6.15 9.49 -3.72
C VAL A 95 5.61 8.56 -4.81
N LEU A 96 5.83 8.86 -6.09
CA LEU A 96 5.36 8.02 -7.19
C LEU A 96 6.01 6.63 -7.23
N PRO A 97 7.35 6.49 -7.31
CA PRO A 97 7.96 5.17 -7.36
C PRO A 97 7.69 4.34 -6.11
N VAL A 98 7.62 4.98 -4.94
CA VAL A 98 7.30 4.29 -3.68
C VAL A 98 5.85 3.84 -3.64
N SER A 99 4.89 4.65 -4.09
CA SER A 99 3.46 4.28 -4.07
C SER A 99 3.16 3.10 -4.99
N VAL A 100 3.70 3.10 -6.22
CA VAL A 100 3.57 2.00 -7.18
C VAL A 100 4.08 0.69 -6.57
N LEU A 101 5.30 0.71 -6.02
CA LEU A 101 5.91 -0.47 -5.41
C LEU A 101 5.18 -0.88 -4.12
N ALA A 102 4.78 0.09 -3.29
CA ALA A 102 4.07 -0.19 -2.04
C ALA A 102 2.72 -0.85 -2.32
N PHE A 103 1.96 -0.38 -3.31
CA PHE A 103 0.66 -0.95 -3.67
C PHE A 103 0.75 -2.45 -4.00
N ILE A 104 1.72 -2.83 -4.83
CA ILE A 104 1.93 -4.23 -5.24
C ILE A 104 2.40 -5.07 -4.04
N ASN A 105 3.28 -4.53 -3.21
CA ASN A 105 3.75 -5.21 -2.01
C ASN A 105 2.61 -5.39 -0.98
N ILE A 106 1.75 -4.40 -0.78
CA ILE A 106 0.60 -4.49 0.12
C ILE A 106 -0.34 -5.61 -0.32
N ALA A 107 -0.62 -5.72 -1.61
CA ALA A 107 -1.46 -6.79 -2.15
C ALA A 107 -0.88 -8.20 -1.88
N ASN A 108 0.44 -8.36 -2.00
CA ASN A 108 1.13 -9.62 -1.70
C ASN A 108 1.14 -9.92 -0.20
N TRP A 109 1.67 -8.99 0.60
CA TRP A 109 1.89 -9.18 2.03
C TRP A 109 0.58 -9.32 2.81
N SER A 110 -0.45 -8.53 2.49
CA SER A 110 -1.73 -8.60 3.21
C SER A 110 -2.40 -9.97 3.08
N ARG A 111 -2.32 -10.58 1.88
CA ARG A 111 -2.84 -11.93 1.62
C ARG A 111 -2.03 -13.01 2.34
N PHE A 112 -0.71 -12.87 2.35
CA PHE A 112 0.18 -13.79 3.08
C PHE A 112 -0.09 -13.72 4.59
N ILE A 113 -0.07 -12.52 5.18
CA ILE A 113 -0.33 -12.30 6.61
C ILE A 113 -1.71 -12.79 6.99
N ARG A 114 -2.73 -12.55 6.16
CA ARG A 114 -4.08 -13.08 6.40
C ARG A 114 -4.08 -14.59 6.48
N ALA A 115 -3.42 -15.29 5.54
CA ALA A 115 -3.36 -16.75 5.54
C ALA A 115 -2.66 -17.29 6.80
N SER A 116 -1.49 -16.74 7.14
CA SER A 116 -0.75 -17.11 8.34
C SER A 116 -1.53 -16.82 9.63
N MET A 117 -2.24 -15.68 9.68
CA MET A 117 -3.05 -15.33 10.85
C MET A 117 -4.24 -16.28 11.01
N LEU A 118 -4.88 -16.72 9.93
CA LEU A 118 -5.94 -17.73 10.00
C LEU A 118 -5.44 -19.08 10.54
N GLU A 119 -4.20 -19.47 10.22
CA GLU A 119 -3.56 -20.65 10.79
C GLU A 119 -3.29 -20.48 12.29
N VAL A 120 -2.77 -19.31 12.69
CA VAL A 120 -2.52 -18.96 14.10
C VAL A 120 -3.80 -18.97 14.93
N LEU A 121 -4.89 -18.38 14.41
CA LEU A 121 -6.18 -18.35 15.10
C LEU A 121 -6.76 -19.75 15.36
N ARG A 122 -6.30 -20.78 14.65
CA ARG A 122 -6.72 -22.18 14.82
C ARG A 122 -5.87 -22.95 15.84
N GLN A 123 -4.82 -22.35 16.39
CA GLN A 123 -3.92 -23.00 17.35
C GLN A 123 -4.54 -23.13 18.74
N ASP A 124 -4.17 -24.20 19.47
CA ASP A 124 -4.75 -24.53 20.78
C ASP A 124 -4.43 -23.49 21.86
N TYR A 125 -3.29 -22.81 21.78
CA TYR A 125 -2.94 -21.74 22.73
C TYR A 125 -3.88 -20.53 22.58
N VAL A 126 -4.31 -20.20 21.35
CA VAL A 126 -5.31 -19.13 21.09
C VAL A 126 -6.66 -19.53 21.66
N ARG A 127 -7.10 -20.77 21.42
CA ARG A 127 -8.37 -21.29 21.97
C ARG A 127 -8.37 -21.29 23.49
N THR A 128 -7.26 -21.68 24.10
CA THR A 128 -7.08 -21.68 25.55
C THR A 128 -7.10 -20.26 26.12
N ALA A 129 -6.42 -19.31 25.47
CA ALA A 129 -6.46 -17.90 25.85
C ALA A 129 -7.89 -17.33 25.80
N TRP A 130 -8.64 -17.68 24.76
CA TRP A 130 -10.05 -17.28 24.62
C TRP A 130 -10.94 -17.92 25.69
N ALA A 131 -10.74 -19.20 26.02
CA ALA A 131 -11.45 -19.88 27.10
C ALA A 131 -11.18 -19.27 28.49
N LYS A 132 -10.01 -18.63 28.67
CA LYS A 132 -9.68 -17.84 29.88
C LYS A 132 -10.32 -16.44 29.89
N GLY A 133 -11.12 -16.08 28.89
CA GLY A 133 -11.84 -14.82 28.82
C GLY A 133 -11.06 -13.66 28.18
N LEU A 134 -9.87 -13.92 27.59
CA LEU A 134 -9.12 -12.89 26.88
C LEU A 134 -9.83 -12.50 25.58
N ARG A 135 -9.90 -11.20 25.32
CA ARG A 135 -10.45 -10.65 24.07
C ARG A 135 -9.44 -10.80 22.93
N MET A 136 -9.91 -10.92 21.69
CA MET A 136 -9.06 -11.14 20.49
C MET A 136 -7.92 -10.12 20.34
N HIS A 137 -8.17 -8.84 20.62
CA HIS A 137 -7.15 -7.78 20.55
C HIS A 137 -6.08 -7.85 21.66
N ALA A 138 -6.24 -8.73 22.66
CA ALA A 138 -5.24 -9.00 23.68
C ALA A 138 -4.45 -10.31 23.39
N ILE A 139 -4.92 -11.14 22.47
CA ILE A 139 -4.27 -12.39 22.04
C ILE A 139 -3.36 -12.14 20.83
N VAL A 140 -3.75 -11.19 19.98
CA VAL A 140 -3.07 -10.79 18.74
C VAL A 140 -2.13 -9.62 18.97
#